data_AF-A0A0Q7DQ14-F1
#
_entry.id   AF-A0A0Q7DQ14-F1
#
_cell.length_a   1.000
_cell.length_b   1.000
_cell.length_c   1.000
_cell.angle_alpha   90.00
_cell.angle_beta   90.00
_cell.angle_gamma   90.00
#
_symmetry.space_group_name_H-M   'P 1'
#
loop_
_entity.id
_entity.type
_entity.pdbx_description
1 polymer ?
#
loop_
_entity_poly.entity_id
_entity_poly.type
_entity_poly.pdbx_seq_one_letter_code
_entity_poly.pdbx_strand_id
1 'polypeptide(L)'
;MSGVRRGAIALATTLCACADKSDPPRTIMGADANHGLEVIERMGCAACHDTPGVAWPKGLAGPSLHGFADSPMIAGQFPNRPESLIAFLKDAPSMAPATAMPAMPLTDSEARDVAAYLYTLHD
;
A
#
# COMPACT_ATOMS: atom_id res chain seq x y z
N MET A 1 -23.94 2.61 -67.42
CA MET A 1 -23.52 1.29 -66.90
C MET A 1 -22.05 1.37 -66.54
N SER A 2 -21.66 0.76 -65.40
CA SER A 2 -20.34 0.78 -64.75
C SER A 2 -19.93 2.11 -64.09
N GLY A 3 -19.43 2.18 -62.85
CA GLY A 3 -19.02 1.14 -61.90
C GLY A 3 -18.28 1.80 -60.73
N VAL A 4 -18.49 1.25 -59.54
CA VAL A 4 -18.05 1.68 -58.19
C VAL A 4 -16.52 1.76 -58.03
N ARG A 5 -16.01 2.63 -57.13
CA ARG A 5 -15.05 2.21 -56.07
C ARG A 5 -14.88 3.22 -54.93
N ARG A 6 -15.39 2.81 -53.76
CA ARG A 6 -15.14 3.36 -52.43
C ARG A 6 -13.68 3.09 -52.05
N GLY A 7 -12.96 4.10 -51.61
CA GLY A 7 -11.65 3.95 -50.96
C GLY A 7 -11.77 4.35 -49.49
N ALA A 8 -11.94 3.37 -48.61
CA ALA A 8 -11.81 3.56 -47.17
C ALA A 8 -10.33 3.41 -46.80
N ILE A 9 -9.74 4.43 -46.20
CA ILE A 9 -8.42 4.33 -45.57
C ILE A 9 -8.68 4.23 -44.06
N ALA A 10 -8.67 3.00 -43.56
CA ALA A 10 -8.60 2.71 -42.13
C ALA A 10 -7.12 2.68 -41.72
N LEU A 11 -6.66 3.71 -41.01
CA LEU A 11 -5.35 3.72 -40.38
C LEU A 11 -5.54 3.32 -38.91
N ALA A 12 -5.45 2.02 -38.63
CA ALA A 12 -5.47 1.48 -37.28
C ALA A 12 -4.03 1.46 -36.75
N THR A 13 -3.64 2.46 -35.97
CA THR A 13 -2.41 2.44 -35.17
C THR A 13 -2.69 1.76 -33.83
N THR A 14 -2.45 0.45 -33.77
CA THR A 14 -2.42 -0.31 -32.52
C THR A 14 -1.13 -0.01 -31.76
N LEU A 15 -1.18 0.86 -30.75
CA LEU A 15 -0.15 0.92 -29.72
C LEU A 15 -0.33 -0.28 -28.78
N CYS A 16 0.53 -1.28 -28.92
CA CYS A 16 0.70 -2.33 -27.91
C CYS A 16 1.70 -1.79 -26.88
N ALA A 17 1.20 -1.10 -25.85
CA ALA A 17 2.01 -0.76 -24.68
C ALA A 17 1.85 -1.88 -23.64
N CYS A 18 2.75 -2.86 -23.68
CA CYS A 18 2.99 -3.72 -22.53
C CYS A 18 3.67 -2.85 -21.47
N ALA A 19 2.88 -2.19 -20.62
CA ALA A 19 3.42 -1.57 -19.42
C ALA A 19 3.90 -2.70 -18.52
N ASP A 20 5.22 -2.81 -18.36
CA ASP A 20 5.82 -3.73 -17.40
C ASP A 20 5.32 -3.32 -16.00
N LYS A 21 4.45 -4.15 -15.42
CA LYS A 21 3.73 -3.86 -14.16
C LYS A 21 4.60 -4.26 -12.96
N SER A 22 5.86 -3.85 -12.98
CA SER A 22 6.73 -3.98 -11.81
C SER A 22 6.77 -2.62 -11.15
N ASP A 23 5.93 -2.42 -10.13
CA ASP A 23 5.98 -1.22 -9.31
C ASP A 23 7.31 -1.24 -8.54
N PRO A 24 8.19 -0.24 -8.68
CA PRO A 24 9.49 -0.27 -8.04
C PRO A 24 9.33 -0.33 -6.51
N PRO A 25 10.26 -0.99 -5.79
CA PRO A 25 10.19 -1.08 -4.33
C PRO A 25 10.01 0.29 -3.68
N ARG A 26 8.96 0.44 -2.87
CA ARG A 26 8.64 1.70 -2.18
C ARG A 26 9.59 1.90 -1.00
N THR A 27 10.77 2.46 -1.29
CA THR A 27 11.82 2.71 -0.29
C THR A 27 11.64 4.07 0.39
N ILE A 28 11.74 4.11 1.72
CA ILE A 28 11.66 5.34 2.52
C ILE A 28 13.06 5.68 3.02
N MET A 29 13.67 6.75 2.48
CA MET A 29 15.04 7.13 2.82
C MET A 29 15.18 7.43 4.32
N GLY A 30 16.18 6.81 4.97
CA GLY A 30 16.46 7.02 6.38
C GLY A 30 15.48 6.35 7.34
N ALA A 31 14.62 5.44 6.85
CA ALA A 31 13.79 4.58 7.70
C ALA A 31 14.47 3.22 7.93
N ASP A 32 14.22 2.62 9.09
CA ASP A 32 14.72 1.30 9.50
C ASP A 32 13.55 0.33 9.71
N ALA A 33 13.44 -0.68 8.84
CA ALA A 33 12.38 -1.68 8.91
C ALA A 33 12.45 -2.56 10.18
N ASN A 34 13.64 -2.81 10.73
CA ASN A 34 13.76 -3.61 11.96
C ASN A 34 13.20 -2.84 13.15
N HIS A 35 13.57 -1.55 13.27
CA HIS A 35 12.98 -0.67 14.26
C HIS A 35 11.46 -0.51 14.03
N GLY A 36 11.00 -0.52 12.78
CA GLY A 36 9.58 -0.54 12.43
C GLY A 36 8.81 -1.72 13.03
N LEU A 37 9.39 -2.91 13.03
CA LEU A 37 8.80 -4.09 13.69
C LEU A 37 8.73 -3.91 15.22
N GLU A 38 9.78 -3.39 15.85
CA GLU A 38 9.79 -3.09 17.29
C GLU A 38 8.69 -2.07 17.67
N VAL A 39 8.50 -1.05 16.83
CA VAL A 39 7.42 -0.07 16.99
C VAL A 39 6.06 -0.75 16.86
N ILE A 40 5.86 -1.60 15.85
CA ILE A 40 4.62 -2.36 15.63
C ILE A 40 4.23 -3.19 16.85
N GLU A 41 5.20 -3.88 17.46
CA GLU A 41 4.99 -4.68 18.66
C GLU A 41 4.59 -3.79 19.85
N ARG A 42 5.35 -2.72 20.10
CA ARG A 42 5.11 -1.79 21.21
C ARG A 42 3.76 -1.06 21.09
N MET A 43 3.38 -0.69 19.88
CA MET A 43 2.14 0.06 19.59
C MET A 43 0.93 -0.86 19.48
N GLY A 44 1.13 -2.18 19.54
CA GLY A 44 0.05 -3.17 19.61
C GLY A 44 -0.71 -3.35 18.30
N CYS A 45 -0.08 -3.13 17.13
CA CYS A 45 -0.77 -3.29 15.84
C CYS A 45 -1.31 -4.73 15.68
N ALA A 46 -0.59 -5.71 16.24
CA ALA A 46 -0.96 -7.12 16.21
C ALA A 46 -2.24 -7.45 17.01
N ALA A 47 -2.72 -6.54 17.87
CA ALA A 47 -4.01 -6.72 18.57
C ALA A 47 -5.20 -6.71 17.59
N CYS A 48 -5.05 -6.00 16.46
CA CYS A 48 -6.08 -5.89 15.43
C CYS A 48 -5.73 -6.64 14.15
N HIS A 49 -4.45 -6.78 13.82
CA HIS A 49 -3.98 -7.35 12.56
C HIS A 49 -3.18 -8.64 12.77
N ASP A 50 -3.32 -9.60 11.86
CA ASP A 50 -2.34 -10.67 11.68
C ASP A 50 -1.10 -10.07 11.03
N THR A 51 0.01 -10.04 11.77
CA THR A 51 1.18 -9.23 11.45
C THR A 51 2.39 -10.15 11.29
N PRO A 52 2.96 -10.31 10.06
CA PRO A 52 4.22 -11.02 9.88
C PRO A 52 5.27 -10.51 10.87
N GLY A 53 6.12 -11.38 11.38
CA GLY A 53 7.16 -11.02 12.36
C GLY A 53 6.68 -10.95 13.82
N VAL A 54 5.37 -10.86 14.09
CA VAL A 54 4.82 -10.86 15.46
C VAL A 54 4.12 -12.18 15.75
N ALA A 55 4.58 -12.92 16.75
CA ALA A 55 4.08 -14.27 17.02
C ALA A 55 2.65 -14.30 17.61
N TRP A 56 2.35 -13.37 18.53
CA TRP A 56 1.06 -13.23 19.19
C TRP A 56 0.92 -11.82 19.80
N PRO A 57 -0.28 -11.20 19.83
CA PRO A 57 -1.56 -11.68 19.30
C PRO A 57 -1.63 -11.68 17.77
N LYS A 58 -2.69 -12.32 17.23
CA LYS A 58 -3.02 -12.32 15.80
C LYS A 58 -4.43 -11.80 15.61
N GLY A 59 -4.58 -10.48 15.67
CA GLY A 59 -5.88 -9.82 15.57
C GLY A 59 -6.54 -10.06 14.22
N LEU A 60 -7.88 -10.09 14.21
CA LEU A 60 -8.69 -10.26 13.00
C LEU A 60 -9.73 -9.13 12.83
N ALA A 61 -9.63 -8.09 13.66
CA ALA A 61 -10.49 -6.92 13.56
C ALA A 61 -10.13 -6.07 12.33
N GLY A 62 -8.84 -5.99 12.01
CA GLY A 62 -8.32 -5.50 10.75
C GLY A 62 -7.92 -6.64 9.80
N PRO A 63 -7.67 -6.34 8.52
CA PRO A 63 -7.13 -7.33 7.58
C PRO A 63 -5.72 -7.79 7.99
N SER A 64 -5.31 -8.97 7.51
CA SER A 64 -3.91 -9.38 7.61
C SER A 64 -2.98 -8.39 6.91
N LEU A 65 -1.77 -8.23 7.44
CA LEU A 65 -0.72 -7.39 6.85
C LEU A 65 0.24 -8.18 5.95
N HIS A 66 0.03 -9.48 5.78
CA HIS A 66 0.68 -10.25 4.72
C HIS A 66 0.43 -9.60 3.35
N GLY A 67 1.44 -9.61 2.48
CA GLY A 67 1.34 -9.05 1.13
C GLY A 67 1.08 -7.54 1.08
N PHE A 68 1.20 -6.80 2.19
CA PHE A 68 0.90 -5.37 2.21
C PHE A 68 1.75 -4.59 1.18
N ALA A 69 2.99 -5.00 0.96
CA ALA A 69 3.88 -4.41 -0.03
C ALA A 69 3.39 -4.60 -1.47
N ASP A 70 2.54 -5.61 -1.73
CA ASP A 70 1.96 -5.85 -3.05
C ASP A 70 0.61 -5.12 -3.24
N SER A 71 0.01 -4.62 -2.16
CA SER A 71 -1.24 -3.87 -2.23
C SER A 71 -1.01 -2.47 -2.83
N PRO A 72 -1.75 -2.10 -3.90
CA PRO A 72 -1.69 -0.77 -4.47
C PRO A 72 -2.47 0.27 -3.63
N MET A 73 -3.23 -0.18 -2.62
CA MET A 73 -4.14 0.67 -1.85
C MET A 73 -3.97 0.48 -0.34
N ILE A 74 -4.00 1.57 0.42
CA ILE A 74 -4.08 1.61 1.88
C ILE A 74 -5.55 1.55 2.27
N ALA A 75 -5.92 0.56 3.08
CA ALA A 75 -7.30 0.34 3.54
C ALA A 75 -8.36 0.28 2.41
N GLY A 76 -7.93 -0.03 1.18
CA GLY A 76 -8.78 -0.01 -0.01
C GLY A 76 -9.25 1.38 -0.47
N GLN A 77 -8.75 2.47 0.14
CA GLN A 77 -9.26 3.83 -0.07
C GLN A 77 -8.24 4.80 -0.64
N PHE A 78 -6.96 4.67 -0.26
CA PHE A 78 -5.92 5.62 -0.66
C PHE A 78 -4.81 4.92 -1.46
N PRO A 79 -4.21 5.54 -2.48
CA PRO A 79 -3.04 4.99 -3.15
C PRO A 79 -1.92 4.69 -2.14
N ASN A 80 -1.31 3.51 -2.25
CA ASN A 80 -0.23 3.08 -1.37
C ASN A 80 1.08 3.77 -1.73
N ARG A 81 1.23 5.00 -1.23
CA ARG A 81 2.46 5.80 -1.33
C ARG A 81 3.00 6.09 0.07
N PRO A 82 4.33 6.26 0.22
CA PRO A 82 4.96 6.48 1.51
C PRO A 82 4.31 7.59 2.34
N GLU A 83 4.06 8.75 1.74
CA GLU A 83 3.48 9.91 2.42
C GLU A 83 2.05 9.64 2.92
N SER A 84 1.23 8.98 2.11
CA SER A 84 -0.14 8.60 2.48
C SER A 84 -0.15 7.55 3.58
N LEU A 85 0.76 6.56 3.51
CA LEU A 85 0.86 5.52 4.52
C LEU A 85 1.33 6.08 5.86
N ILE A 86 2.35 6.93 5.86
CA ILE A 86 2.84 7.60 7.06
C ILE A 86 1.73 8.42 7.72
N ALA A 87 0.97 9.20 6.93
CA ALA A 87 -0.16 9.97 7.45
C ALA A 87 -1.26 9.05 8.03
N PHE A 88 -1.60 7.98 7.33
CA PHE A 88 -2.62 7.02 7.77
C PHE A 88 -2.21 6.28 9.04
N LEU A 89 -0.94 5.86 9.15
CA LEU A 89 -0.42 5.19 10.34
C LEU A 89 -0.52 6.08 11.60
N LYS A 90 -0.32 7.39 11.44
CA LYS A 90 -0.41 8.34 12.56
C LYS A 90 -1.85 8.66 12.93
N ASP A 91 -2.71 8.93 11.94
CA ASP A 91 -4.09 9.35 12.19
C ASP A 91 -5.03 8.85 11.08
N ALA A 92 -5.32 7.56 11.11
CA ALA A 92 -6.28 6.94 10.20
C ALA A 92 -7.67 7.60 10.25
N PRO A 93 -8.25 7.94 11.42
CA PRO A 93 -9.56 8.60 11.49
C PRO A 93 -9.64 9.95 10.76
N SER A 94 -8.55 10.73 10.74
CA SER A 94 -8.52 12.01 10.00
C SER A 94 -8.66 11.82 8.48
N MET A 95 -8.17 10.69 7.95
CA MET A 95 -8.23 10.36 6.53
C MET A 95 -9.47 9.54 6.17
N ALA A 96 -9.85 8.58 7.02
CA ALA A 96 -10.98 7.68 6.84
C ALA A 96 -11.85 7.67 8.12
N PRO A 97 -12.80 8.63 8.28
CA PRO A 97 -13.56 8.79 9.52
C PRO A 97 -14.38 7.56 9.97
N ALA A 98 -14.68 6.64 9.05
CA ALA A 98 -15.39 5.39 9.34
C ALA A 98 -14.47 4.22 9.74
N THR A 99 -13.15 4.43 9.78
CA THR A 99 -12.19 3.39 10.18
C THR A 99 -12.31 3.07 11.67
N ALA A 100 -12.09 1.80 12.03
CA ALA A 100 -11.94 1.39 13.42
C ALA A 100 -10.49 1.53 13.92
N MET A 101 -9.53 1.76 13.02
CA MET A 101 -8.14 1.99 13.41
C MET A 101 -8.02 3.33 14.15
N PRO A 102 -7.56 3.35 15.41
CA PRO A 102 -7.45 4.58 16.16
C PRO A 102 -6.30 5.46 15.63
N ALA A 103 -6.27 6.72 16.04
CA ALA A 103 -5.07 7.54 15.90
C ALA A 103 -3.96 6.94 16.76
N MET A 104 -2.78 6.74 16.17
CA MET A 104 -1.64 6.11 16.83
C MET A 104 -0.66 7.19 17.29
N PRO A 105 -0.18 7.15 18.54
CA PRO A 105 0.79 8.12 19.06
C PRO A 105 2.21 7.86 18.52
N LEU A 106 2.37 7.84 17.20
CA LEU A 106 3.63 7.68 16.50
C LEU A 106 4.28 9.03 16.21
N THR A 107 5.59 9.12 16.43
CA THR A 107 6.40 10.20 15.85
C THR A 107 6.53 10.01 14.33
N ASP A 108 6.98 11.05 13.62
CA ASP A 108 7.23 10.93 12.17
C ASP A 108 8.29 9.88 11.84
N SER A 109 9.33 9.73 12.67
CA SER A 109 10.37 8.73 12.45
C SER A 109 9.80 7.33 12.61
N GLU A 110 9.06 7.07 13.69
CA GLU A 110 8.46 5.77 13.94
C GLU A 110 7.45 5.38 12.86
N ALA A 111 6.61 6.32 12.41
CA ALA A 111 5.67 6.06 11.32
C ALA A 111 6.38 5.72 9.99
N ARG A 112 7.55 6.34 9.72
CA ARG A 112 8.39 6.00 8.57
C ARG A 112 8.99 4.60 8.70
N ASP A 113 9.47 4.24 9.88
CA ASP A 113 10.04 2.93 10.16
C ASP A 113 8.99 1.82 10.04
N VAL A 114 7.79 2.04 10.59
CA VAL A 114 6.64 1.15 10.43
C VAL A 114 6.26 1.02 8.95
N ALA A 115 6.15 2.12 8.21
CA ALA A 115 5.86 2.08 6.79
C ALA A 115 6.94 1.32 6.00
N ALA A 116 8.22 1.49 6.34
CA ALA A 116 9.32 0.77 5.74
C ALA A 116 9.22 -0.74 6.01
N TYR A 117 8.88 -1.14 7.24
CA TYR A 117 8.60 -2.54 7.57
C TYR A 117 7.46 -3.11 6.74
N LEU A 118 6.32 -2.40 6.67
CA LEU A 118 5.17 -2.86 5.89
C LEU A 118 5.48 -3.04 4.40
N TYR A 119 6.39 -2.22 3.85
CA TYR A 119 6.89 -2.38 2.48
C TYR A 119 7.88 -3.53 2.28
N THR A 120 8.25 -4.27 3.33
CA THR A 120 8.98 -5.55 3.21
C THR A 120 8.05 -6.76 3.09
N LEU A 121 6.75 -6.59 3.35
CA LEU A 121 5.78 -7.68 3.45
C LEU A 121 5.19 -8.02 2.08
N HIS A 122 5.91 -8.82 1.31
CA HIS A 122 5.42 -9.42 0.06
C HIS A 122 4.81 -10.81 0.31
N ASP A 123 3.93 -11.28 -0.59
CA ASP A 123 3.39 -12.65 -0.61
C ASP A 123 4.31 -13.67 -1.32
#